data_AF-A0A124RDS0-F1
#
_entry.id   AF-A0A124RDS0-F1
#
_cell.length_a   1.000
_cell.length_b   1.000
_cell.length_c   1.000
_cell.angle_alpha   90.00
_cell.angle_beta   90.00
_cell.angle_gamma   90.00
#
_symmetry.space_group_name_H-M   'P 1'
#
loop_
_entity.id
_entity.type
_entity.pdbx_description
1 polymer ?
#
loop_
_entity_poly.entity_id
_entity_poly.type
_entity_poly.pdbx_seq_one_letter_code
_entity_poly.pdbx_strand_id
1 'polypeptide(L)'
;MRMRGIKVGGAAIIAAVLAGCAAGSSGGIPDAYLQDCAHAPRPAGKTVADLAQALINERAAMEACDWRDKAALRSWKAGRITPTN
;
A
#
# COMPACT_ATOMS: atom_id res chain seq x y z
N MET A 1 17.76 -51.54 -25.87
CA MET A 1 17.54 -50.95 -24.53
C MET A 1 16.62 -49.74 -24.68
N ARG A 2 15.45 -49.77 -24.02
CA ARG A 2 14.45 -48.69 -24.01
C ARG A 2 14.94 -47.55 -23.11
N MET A 3 15.11 -46.35 -23.65
CA MET A 3 15.20 -45.13 -22.84
C MET A 3 13.82 -44.47 -22.78
N ARG A 4 13.09 -44.72 -21.70
CA ARG A 4 11.99 -43.87 -21.21
C ARG A 4 12.61 -42.93 -20.17
N GLY A 5 12.44 -41.62 -20.30
CA GLY A 5 13.00 -40.68 -19.32
C GLY A 5 12.62 -39.22 -19.55
N ILE A 6 11.41 -38.85 -19.10
CA ILE A 6 11.02 -37.57 -18.48
C ILE A 6 11.55 -36.28 -19.16
N LYS A 7 10.74 -35.67 -20.04
CA LYS A 7 10.88 -34.24 -20.41
C LYS A 7 9.51 -33.57 -20.60
N VAL A 8 8.63 -33.67 -19.61
CA VAL A 8 7.40 -32.86 -19.57
C VAL A 8 7.20 -32.45 -18.11
N GLY A 9 7.83 -31.36 -17.69
CA GLY A 9 7.70 -30.89 -16.31
C GLY A 9 8.25 -29.49 -16.11
N GLY A 10 9.47 -29.24 -16.59
CA GLY A 10 10.12 -27.93 -16.42
C GLY A 10 9.40 -26.78 -17.14
N ALA A 11 8.98 -27.00 -18.40
CA ALA A 11 8.33 -25.96 -19.20
C ALA A 11 6.95 -25.54 -18.65
N ALA A 12 6.18 -26.48 -18.09
CA ALA A 12 4.87 -26.19 -17.50
C ALA A 12 5.01 -25.39 -16.20
N ILE A 13 6.03 -25.69 -15.39
CA ILE A 13 6.32 -24.96 -14.15
C ILE A 13 6.79 -23.54 -14.47
N ILE A 14 7.66 -23.35 -15.47
CA ILE A 14 8.13 -22.03 -15.89
C ILE A 14 6.97 -21.18 -16.43
N ALA A 15 6.09 -21.76 -17.27
CA ALA A 15 4.90 -21.07 -17.77
C ALA A 15 3.92 -20.71 -16.64
N ALA A 16 3.75 -21.56 -15.62
CA ALA A 16 2.91 -21.28 -14.46
C ALA A 16 3.50 -20.17 -13.57
N VAL A 17 4.83 -20.10 -13.41
CA VAL A 17 5.50 -19.01 -12.67
C VAL A 17 5.43 -17.69 -13.42
N LEU A 18 5.61 -17.70 -14.75
CA LEU A 18 5.47 -16.51 -15.60
C LEU A 18 4.01 -16.01 -15.65
N ALA A 19 3.04 -16.92 -15.73
CA ALA A 19 1.62 -16.58 -15.65
C ALA A 19 1.21 -16.10 -14.26
N GLY A 20 1.82 -16.64 -13.18
CA GLY A 20 1.63 -16.17 -11.81
C GLY A 20 2.24 -14.79 -11.55
N CYS A 21 3.32 -14.42 -12.23
CA CYS A 21 3.88 -13.06 -12.21
C CYS A 21 3.02 -12.05 -13.01
N ALA A 22 2.41 -12.48 -14.13
CA ALA A 22 1.50 -11.64 -14.90
C ALA A 22 0.12 -11.51 -14.22
N ALA A 23 -0.31 -12.55 -13.50
CA ALA A 23 -1.40 -12.51 -12.53
C ALA A 23 -0.92 -11.94 -11.19
N GLY A 24 -0.14 -10.86 -11.24
CA GLY A 24 -0.05 -9.93 -10.14
C GLY A 24 -1.46 -9.38 -9.93
N SER A 25 -2.25 -10.09 -9.13
CA SER A 25 -3.47 -9.56 -8.55
C SER A 25 -3.03 -8.30 -7.83
N SER A 26 -3.25 -7.16 -8.49
CA SER A 26 -3.33 -5.88 -7.83
C SER A 26 -4.54 -6.01 -6.93
N GLY A 27 -4.36 -6.60 -5.75
CA GLY A 27 -5.25 -6.37 -4.63
C GLY A 27 -5.27 -4.86 -4.49
N GLY A 28 -6.28 -4.24 -5.11
CA GLY A 28 -6.31 -2.81 -5.31
C GLY A 28 -6.09 -2.16 -3.96
N ILE A 29 -5.29 -1.10 -3.92
CA ILE A 29 -4.96 -0.43 -2.67
C ILE A 29 -6.27 -0.13 -1.92
N PRO A 30 -6.49 -0.71 -0.72
CA PRO A 30 -7.71 -0.45 0.03
C PRO A 30 -7.93 1.05 0.23
N ASP A 31 -9.18 1.50 0.08
CA ASP A 31 -9.53 2.92 0.14
C ASP A 31 -9.19 3.57 1.47
N ALA A 32 -9.10 2.77 2.54
CA ALA A 32 -8.60 3.20 3.85
C ALA A 32 -7.20 3.83 3.77
N TYR A 33 -6.33 3.35 2.88
CA TYR A 33 -4.99 3.89 2.69
C TYR A 33 -4.96 5.19 1.86
N LEU A 34 -6.07 5.50 1.19
CA LEU A 34 -6.22 6.71 0.39
C LEU A 34 -6.93 7.84 1.13
N GLN A 35 -7.46 7.60 2.32
CA GLN A 35 -8.13 8.64 3.12
C GLN A 35 -7.13 9.70 3.57
N ASP A 36 -7.57 10.95 3.65
CA ASP A 36 -6.78 12.01 4.28
C ASP A 36 -6.57 11.70 5.77
N CYS A 37 -5.52 12.29 6.35
CA CYS A 37 -5.23 12.10 7.76
C CYS A 37 -6.26 12.85 8.61
N ALA A 38 -6.81 12.15 9.60
CA ALA A 38 -7.67 12.76 10.59
C ALA A 38 -6.81 13.55 11.57
N HIS A 39 -7.21 14.79 11.84
CA HIS A 39 -6.63 15.61 12.90
C HIS A 39 -7.04 15.09 14.28
N ALA A 40 -6.24 15.36 15.29
CA ALA A 40 -6.59 15.08 16.68
C ALA A 40 -7.77 15.96 17.12
N PRO A 41 -8.59 15.50 18.10
CA PRO A 41 -9.64 16.31 18.68
C PRO A 41 -9.11 17.61 19.26
N ARG A 42 -9.90 18.69 19.17
CA ARG A 42 -9.55 19.96 19.82
C ARG A 42 -9.38 19.77 21.34
N PRO A 43 -8.41 20.46 21.96
CA PRO A 43 -8.27 20.42 23.41
C PRO A 43 -9.55 20.97 24.07
N ALA A 44 -10.05 20.27 25.08
CA ALA A 44 -11.20 20.70 25.87
C ALA A 44 -10.83 21.77 26.91
N GLY A 45 -9.59 21.75 27.38
CA GLY A 45 -9.08 22.69 28.35
C GLY A 45 -8.50 23.97 27.72
N LYS A 46 -8.32 25.00 28.55
CA LYS A 46 -7.85 26.34 28.13
C LYS A 46 -6.44 26.64 28.62
N THR A 47 -5.73 25.66 29.19
CA THR A 47 -4.40 25.86 29.72
C THR A 47 -3.33 25.62 28.65
N VAL A 48 -2.11 26.13 28.90
CA VAL A 48 -0.95 25.86 28.03
C VAL A 48 -0.61 24.36 28.02
N ALA A 49 -0.83 23.64 29.13
CA ALA A 49 -0.64 22.20 29.20
C ALA A 49 -1.60 21.44 28.27
N ASP A 50 -2.87 21.87 28.21
CA ASP A 50 -3.86 21.29 27.30
C ASP A 50 -3.48 21.50 25.83
N LEU A 51 -2.93 22.69 25.50
CA LEU A 51 -2.43 22.99 24.17
C LEU A 51 -1.21 22.12 23.81
N ALA A 52 -0.27 21.97 24.74
CA ALA A 52 0.91 21.12 24.54
C ALA A 52 0.50 19.66 24.28
N GLN A 53 -0.45 19.14 25.06
CA GLN A 53 -0.97 17.79 24.86
C GLN A 53 -1.70 17.64 23.53
N ALA A 54 -2.48 18.65 23.12
CA ALA A 54 -3.14 18.65 21.81
C ALA A 54 -2.15 18.61 20.65
N LEU A 55 -1.05 19.36 20.73
CA LEU A 55 0.00 19.34 19.70
C LEU A 55 0.71 17.98 19.61
N ILE A 56 0.95 17.32 20.76
CA ILE A 56 1.52 15.97 20.80
C ILE A 56 0.56 14.97 20.14
N ASN A 57 -0.72 15.04 20.48
CA ASN A 57 -1.75 14.16 19.91
C ASN A 57 -1.92 14.40 18.41
N GLU A 58 -1.86 15.66 17.96
CA GLU A 58 -1.93 16.04 16.55
C GLU A 58 -0.77 15.44 15.77
N ARG A 59 0.45 15.57 16.30
CA ARG A 59 1.64 14.95 15.70
C ARG A 59 1.50 13.43 15.61
N ALA A 60 1.06 12.77 16.68
CA ALA A 60 0.87 11.32 16.68
C ALA A 60 -0.18 10.87 15.65
N ALA A 61 -1.28 11.62 15.50
CA ALA A 61 -2.32 11.34 14.50
C ALA A 61 -1.80 11.48 13.07
N MET A 62 -0.99 12.51 12.80
CA MET A 62 -0.36 12.72 11.50
C MET A 62 0.72 11.68 11.19
N GLU A 63 1.60 11.36 12.16
CA GLU A 63 2.68 10.37 11.99
C GLU A 63 2.16 8.95 11.76
N ALA A 64 1.10 8.53 12.47
CA ALA A 64 0.46 7.24 12.25
C ALA A 64 -0.11 7.11 10.82
N CYS A 65 -0.33 8.24 10.15
CA CYS A 65 -1.04 8.35 8.90
C CYS A 65 -0.12 8.61 7.69
N ASP A 66 1.09 9.13 7.90
CA ASP A 66 2.04 9.62 6.88
C ASP A 66 2.98 8.54 6.32
N TRP A 67 2.60 7.26 6.37
CA TRP A 67 3.49 6.16 5.97
C TRP A 67 3.67 6.04 4.44
N ARG A 68 2.89 6.75 3.61
CA ARG A 68 2.98 6.74 2.14
C ARG A 68 2.53 8.05 1.49
N ASP A 69 3.09 8.36 0.32
CA ASP A 69 2.61 9.43 -0.57
C ASP A 69 1.21 9.09 -1.11
N LYS A 70 0.19 9.51 -0.36
CA LYS A 70 -1.21 9.30 -0.71
C LYS A 70 -1.60 10.01 -2.00
N ALA A 71 -0.95 11.12 -2.35
CA ALA A 71 -1.22 11.84 -3.59
C ALA A 71 -0.75 11.01 -4.81
N ALA A 72 0.43 10.39 -4.71
CA ALA A 72 0.90 9.43 -5.71
C ALA A 72 -0.02 8.20 -5.79
N LEU A 73 -0.44 7.63 -4.66
CA LEU A 73 -1.34 6.48 -4.64
C LEU A 73 -2.72 6.79 -5.25
N ARG A 74 -3.29 7.95 -4.94
CA ARG A 74 -4.56 8.41 -5.53
C ARG A 74 -4.41 8.63 -7.03
N SER A 75 -3.28 9.19 -7.46
CA SER A 75 -3.00 9.43 -8.87
C SER A 75 -2.77 8.13 -9.65
N TRP A 76 -2.13 7.12 -9.04
CA TRP A 76 -2.05 5.76 -9.58
C TRP A 76 -3.44 5.12 -9.70
N LYS A 77 -4.26 5.16 -8.63
CA LYS A 77 -5.63 4.61 -8.66
C LYS A 77 -6.51 5.31 -9.70
N ALA A 78 -6.32 6.61 -9.90
CA ALA A 78 -7.01 7.40 -10.91
C ALA A 78 -6.45 7.19 -12.34
N GLY A 79 -5.45 6.32 -12.53
CA GLY A 79 -4.83 6.04 -13.84
C GLY A 79 -4.03 7.21 -14.42
N ARG A 80 -3.68 8.21 -13.61
CA ARG A 80 -2.95 9.42 -14.05
C ARG A 80 -1.44 9.25 -14.03
N ILE A 81 -0.95 8.22 -13.34
CA ILE A 81 0.44 7.80 -13.38
C ILE A 81 0.47 6.33 -13.81
N THR A 82 0.99 6.06 -15.00
CA THR A 82 1.33 4.70 -15.43
C THR A 82 2.70 4.34 -14.90
N PRO A 83 2.91 3.14 -14.34
CA PRO A 83 4.26 2.66 -14.06
C PRO A 83 5.03 2.64 -15.38
N THR A 84 6.08 3.44 -15.48
CA THR A 84 7.06 3.30 -16.54
C THR A 84 7.84 2.03 -16.25
N ASN A 85 7.64 0.99 -17.07
CA ASN A 85 8.49 -0.20 -17.09
C ASN A 85 9.95 0.17 -17.39
#